data_AF-A0A7R9Y6A3-F1
#
_entry.id   AF-A0A7R9Y6A3-F1
#
_cell.length_a   1.000
_cell.length_b   1.000
_cell.length_c   1.000
_cell.angle_alpha   90.00
_cell.angle_beta   90.00
_cell.angle_gamma   90.00
#
_symmetry.space_group_name_H-M   'P 1'
#
loop_
_entity.id
_entity.type
_entity.pdbx_description
1 polymer ?
#
loop_
_entity_poly.entity_id
_entity_poly.type
_entity_poly.pdbx_seq_one_letter_code
_entity_poly.pdbx_strand_id
1 'polypeptide(L)'
;EGPYTARTSPQPGGAMGVEGAGIAVGLNKGHQVTKRELKPRPANRKGVKGKRVAFVRSLVREVCGLAPYEKRLCEMLKVGRDKRALKLAKAKLGTHTRAKRKREEMQAYMRSQKQKK
;
A
#
# COMPACT_ATOMS: atom_id res chain seq x y z
N GLU A 1 3.85 -61.58 1.00
CA GLU A 1 4.39 -60.67 -0.03
C GLU A 1 3.43 -59.50 -0.18
N GLY A 2 3.88 -58.28 0.09
CA GLY A 2 3.08 -57.08 -0.21
C GLY A 2 3.06 -56.81 -1.72
N PRO A 3 2.21 -55.88 -2.17
CA PRO A 3 2.82 -54.59 -2.48
C PRO A 3 2.00 -53.40 -1.96
N TYR A 4 2.68 -52.61 -1.14
CA TYR A 4 2.64 -51.16 -1.02
C TYR A 4 1.54 -50.43 -1.80
N THR A 5 0.57 -49.91 -1.05
CA THR A 5 -0.26 -48.77 -1.47
C THR A 5 0.67 -47.65 -1.92
N ALA A 6 0.63 -47.31 -3.22
CA ALA A 6 1.34 -46.17 -3.76
C ALA A 6 0.80 -44.90 -3.09
N ARG A 7 1.51 -44.43 -2.06
CA ARG A 7 1.49 -43.01 -1.70
C ARG A 7 2.06 -42.30 -2.91
N THR A 8 1.18 -41.73 -3.73
CA THR A 8 1.56 -40.70 -4.69
C THR A 8 2.13 -39.55 -3.88
N SER A 9 3.46 -39.52 -3.79
CA SER A 9 4.23 -38.43 -3.23
C SER A 9 3.73 -37.13 -3.86
N PRO A 10 3.40 -36.09 -3.09
CA PRO A 10 3.26 -34.76 -3.63
C PRO A 10 4.60 -34.42 -4.28
N GLN A 11 4.62 -34.35 -5.61
CA GLN A 11 5.73 -33.78 -6.37
C GLN A 11 6.07 -32.43 -5.73
N PRO A 12 7.32 -32.17 -5.31
CA PRO A 12 7.70 -30.85 -4.85
C PRO A 12 7.56 -29.89 -6.03
N GLY A 13 6.41 -29.20 -6.05
CA GLY A 13 6.12 -28.15 -7.01
C GLY A 13 7.10 -26.99 -6.81
N GLY A 14 7.65 -26.53 -7.93
CA GLY A 14 8.28 -25.23 -8.05
C GLY A 14 9.72 -25.17 -7.54
N ALA A 15 10.66 -25.43 -8.45
CA ALA A 15 12.00 -24.87 -8.33
C ALA A 15 11.89 -23.33 -8.28
N MET A 16 11.98 -22.73 -7.09
CA MET A 16 12.09 -21.29 -6.92
C MET A 16 13.43 -20.92 -6.27
N GLY A 17 14.31 -20.34 -7.11
CA GLY A 17 15.29 -19.35 -6.72
C GLY A 17 16.54 -19.87 -6.02
N VAL A 18 17.51 -20.37 -6.79
CA VAL A 18 18.93 -20.36 -6.37
C VAL A 18 19.41 -18.91 -6.44
N GLU A 19 19.03 -18.10 -5.46
CA GLU A 19 19.49 -16.71 -5.34
C GLU A 19 20.82 -16.68 -4.59
N GLY A 20 21.89 -16.66 -5.38
CA GLY A 20 23.28 -16.66 -4.94
C GLY A 20 24.06 -17.50 -5.94
N ALA A 21 24.88 -16.92 -6.79
CA ALA A 21 25.67 -17.66 -7.78
C ALA A 21 26.94 -18.29 -7.17
N GLY A 22 27.09 -18.27 -5.84
CA GLY A 22 28.32 -18.71 -5.16
C GLY A 22 29.49 -17.73 -5.33
N ILE A 23 29.26 -16.60 -5.99
CA ILE A 23 30.26 -15.55 -6.23
C ILE A 23 30.29 -14.54 -5.09
N ALA A 24 31.47 -13.99 -4.80
CA ALA A 24 31.68 -13.03 -3.71
C ALA A 24 31.19 -11.60 -4.06
N VAL A 25 31.12 -11.26 -5.35
CA VAL A 25 30.76 -9.92 -5.86
C VAL A 25 29.79 -10.03 -7.04
N GLY A 26 29.00 -8.97 -7.29
CA GLY A 26 27.95 -8.96 -8.33
C GLY A 26 26.52 -8.97 -7.77
N LEU A 27 25.53 -8.84 -8.65
CA LEU A 27 24.11 -8.69 -8.27
C LEU A 27 23.54 -9.93 -7.57
N ASN A 28 23.90 -11.12 -8.06
CA ASN A 28 23.49 -12.40 -7.49
C ASN A 28 24.58 -13.00 -6.61
N LYS A 29 25.36 -12.17 -5.91
CA LYS A 29 26.39 -12.67 -4.99
C LYS A 29 25.78 -13.36 -3.77
N GLY A 30 26.56 -14.23 -3.14
CA GLY A 30 26.17 -14.92 -1.93
C GLY A 30 26.18 -16.44 -2.08
N HIS A 31 26.14 -17.11 -0.94
CA HIS A 31 26.10 -18.55 -0.86
C HIS A 31 24.77 -19.10 -1.39
N GLN A 32 24.84 -20.18 -2.16
CA GLN A 32 23.68 -20.87 -2.71
C GLN A 32 22.87 -21.48 -1.56
N VAL A 33 21.76 -20.85 -1.17
CA VAL A 33 20.86 -21.35 -0.13
C VAL A 33 19.46 -21.56 -0.72
N THR A 34 18.83 -22.69 -0.38
CA THR A 34 17.43 -22.95 -0.70
C THR A 34 16.53 -22.10 0.22
N LYS A 35 15.87 -21.08 -0.35
CA LYS A 35 14.98 -20.21 0.42
C LYS A 35 13.73 -20.95 0.85
N ARG A 36 13.39 -20.85 2.14
CA ARG A 36 12.13 -21.36 2.70
C ARG A 36 11.08 -20.25 2.72
N GLU A 37 9.89 -20.53 2.23
CA GLU A 37 8.76 -19.61 2.37
C GLU A 37 8.23 -19.64 3.80
N LEU A 38 8.43 -18.54 4.53
CA LEU A 38 7.93 -18.37 5.89
C LEU A 38 6.58 -17.68 5.88
N LYS A 39 5.66 -18.12 6.75
CA LYS A 39 4.38 -17.43 6.96
C LYS A 39 4.64 -15.98 7.40
N PRO A 40 3.97 -14.97 6.81
CA PRO A 40 4.16 -13.58 7.19
C PRO A 40 3.76 -13.35 8.65
N ARG A 41 4.61 -12.62 9.37
CA ARG A 41 4.39 -12.31 10.80
C ARG A 41 3.18 -11.39 10.97
N PRO A 42 2.29 -11.62 11.95
CA PRO A 42 1.14 -10.74 12.21
C PRO A 42 1.51 -9.26 12.42
N ALA A 43 2.68 -8.97 12.99
CA ALA A 43 3.19 -7.62 13.19
C ALA A 43 3.33 -6.81 11.88
N ASN A 44 3.61 -7.49 10.76
CA ASN A 44 3.73 -6.85 9.44
C ASN A 44 2.40 -6.30 8.93
N ARG A 45 1.26 -6.74 9.50
CA ARG A 45 -0.09 -6.26 9.15
C ARG A 45 -0.46 -4.94 9.85
N LYS A 46 0.40 -4.39 10.71
CA LYS A 46 0.12 -3.12 11.41
C LYS A 46 -0.05 -1.99 10.39
N GLY A 47 -1.18 -1.29 10.47
CA GLY A 47 -1.52 -0.17 9.58
C GLY A 47 -2.52 -0.49 8.47
N VAL A 48 -2.84 -1.78 8.25
CA VAL A 48 -3.91 -2.20 7.33
C VAL A 48 -5.28 -1.79 7.91
N LYS A 49 -6.13 -1.17 7.08
CA LYS A 49 -7.48 -0.75 7.51
C LYS A 49 -8.45 -1.94 7.44
N GLY A 50 -9.09 -2.27 8.57
CA GLY A 50 -10.19 -3.24 8.61
C GLY A 50 -11.55 -2.62 8.23
N LYS A 51 -12.55 -3.46 7.93
CA LYS A 51 -13.91 -3.03 7.50
C LYS A 51 -14.56 -2.07 8.51
N ARG A 52 -14.54 -2.42 9.80
CA ARG A 52 -15.08 -1.57 10.88
C ARG A 52 -14.45 -0.18 10.93
N VAL A 53 -13.12 -0.10 10.87
CA VAL A 53 -12.39 1.18 10.95
C VAL A 53 -12.63 2.02 9.69
N ALA A 54 -12.78 1.41 8.52
CA ALA A 54 -13.11 2.12 7.29
C ALA A 54 -14.50 2.79 7.41
N PHE A 55 -15.51 2.05 7.87
CA PHE A 55 -16.87 2.55 8.09
C PHE A 55 -16.92 3.69 9.12
N VAL A 56 -16.25 3.53 10.26
CA VAL A 56 -16.21 4.59 11.29
C VAL A 56 -15.54 5.86 10.73
N ARG A 57 -14.45 5.72 9.96
CA ARG A 57 -13.75 6.87 9.38
C ARG A 57 -14.57 7.59 8.30
N SER A 58 -15.39 6.89 7.53
CA SER A 58 -16.29 7.54 6.56
C SER A 58 -17.38 8.33 7.27
N LEU A 59 -17.99 7.76 8.31
CA LEU A 59 -19.04 8.41 9.10
C LEU A 59 -18.53 9.70 9.75
N VAL A 60 -17.38 9.64 10.44
CA VAL A 60 -16.79 10.84 11.08
C VAL A 60 -16.50 11.93 10.06
N ARG A 61 -16.07 11.57 8.85
CA ARG A 61 -15.76 12.56 7.81
C ARG A 61 -16.99 13.24 7.23
N GLU A 62 -18.12 12.55 7.23
CA GLU A 62 -19.42 13.11 6.85
C GLU A 62 -19.94 14.09 7.91
N VAL A 63 -19.84 13.72 9.19
CA VAL A 63 -20.32 14.55 10.31
C VAL A 63 -19.45 15.79 10.54
N CYS A 64 -18.13 15.64 10.60
CA CYS A 64 -17.23 16.75 10.95
C CYS A 64 -16.84 17.63 9.73
N GLY A 65 -17.02 17.13 8.51
CA GLY A 65 -16.66 17.83 7.29
C GLY A 65 -15.14 18.02 7.07
N LEU A 66 -14.77 19.05 6.30
CA LEU A 66 -13.38 19.35 5.92
C LEU A 66 -12.75 20.43 6.80
N ALA A 67 -11.45 20.27 7.09
CA ALA A 67 -10.67 21.30 7.76
C ALA A 67 -10.44 22.53 6.85
N PRO A 68 -10.16 23.73 7.39
CA PRO A 68 -10.03 24.96 6.60
C PRO A 68 -8.95 24.88 5.51
N TYR A 69 -7.81 24.24 5.79
CA TYR A 69 -6.74 24.06 4.80
C TYR A 69 -7.13 23.05 3.71
N GLU A 70 -7.98 22.07 4.02
CA GLU A 70 -8.48 21.08 3.06
C GLU A 70 -9.49 21.72 2.10
N LYS A 71 -10.33 22.63 2.59
CA LYS A 71 -11.23 23.46 1.75
C LYS A 71 -10.43 24.28 0.74
N ARG A 72 -9.40 25.00 1.20
CA ARG A 72 -8.51 25.78 0.32
C ARG A 72 -7.74 24.92 -0.68
N LEU A 73 -7.36 23.69 -0.32
CA LEU A 73 -6.77 22.73 -1.26
C LEU A 73 -7.77 22.34 -2.35
N CYS A 74 -9.01 22.04 -1.97
CA CYS A 74 -10.09 21.70 -2.89
C CYS A 74 -10.37 22.84 -3.90
N GLU A 75 -10.40 24.09 -3.43
CA GLU A 75 -10.53 25.28 -4.29
C GLU A 75 -9.41 25.39 -5.32
N MET A 76 -8.15 25.23 -4.90
CA MET A 76 -7.01 25.26 -5.82
C MET A 76 -7.04 24.12 -6.84
N LEU A 77 -7.50 22.93 -6.43
CA LEU A 77 -7.66 21.77 -7.31
C LEU A 77 -8.82 21.94 -8.31
N LYS A 78 -9.88 22.67 -7.96
CA LYS A 78 -10.96 23.03 -8.89
C LYS A 78 -10.47 23.93 -10.04
N VAL A 79 -9.59 24.88 -9.73
CA VAL A 79 -9.01 25.82 -10.71
C VAL A 79 -7.85 25.21 -11.51
N GLY A 80 -7.44 23.97 -11.21
CA GLY A 80 -6.34 23.30 -11.91
C GLY A 80 -4.94 23.74 -11.48
N ARG A 81 -4.78 24.39 -10.32
CA ARG A 81 -3.48 24.87 -9.81
C ARG A 81 -2.75 23.83 -8.96
N ASP A 82 -2.49 22.64 -9.51
CA ASP A 82 -1.95 21.48 -8.78
C ASP A 82 -0.60 21.74 -8.09
N LYS A 83 0.33 22.42 -8.77
CA LYS A 83 1.65 22.76 -8.19
C LYS A 83 1.53 23.67 -6.97
N ARG A 84 0.58 24.61 -6.99
CA ARG A 84 0.29 25.52 -5.87
C ARG A 84 -0.40 24.78 -4.74
N ALA A 85 -1.34 23.88 -5.05
CA ALA A 85 -1.98 23.02 -4.07
C ALA A 85 -0.94 22.12 -3.36
N LEU A 86 -0.01 21.51 -4.10
CA LEU A 86 1.08 20.72 -3.52
C LEU A 86 2.00 21.55 -2.61
N LYS A 87 2.32 22.79 -2.99
CA LYS A 87 3.13 23.68 -2.15
C LYS A 87 2.42 24.01 -0.84
N LEU A 88 1.11 24.27 -0.87
CA LEU A 88 0.32 24.49 0.35
C LEU A 88 0.23 23.23 1.22
N ALA A 89 -0.05 22.07 0.60
CA ALA A 89 -0.13 20.80 1.33
C ALA A 89 1.21 20.43 1.99
N LYS A 90 2.34 20.66 1.29
CA LYS A 90 3.68 20.47 1.86
C LYS A 90 3.95 21.43 3.01
N ALA A 91 3.59 22.71 2.87
CA ALA A 91 3.75 23.69 3.94
C ALA A 91 2.93 23.34 5.20
N LYS A 92 1.76 22.70 5.05
CA LYS A 92 0.92 22.28 6.18
C LYS A 92 1.29 20.91 6.78
N LEU A 93 1.76 19.96 5.96
CA LEU A 93 2.03 18.57 6.39
C LEU A 93 3.53 18.23 6.54
N GLY A 94 4.41 19.14 6.15
CA GLY A 94 5.86 19.05 6.19
C GLY A 94 6.50 18.29 5.02
N THR A 95 6.11 17.03 4.82
CA THR A 95 6.79 16.13 3.85
C THR A 95 6.07 16.05 2.50
N HIS A 96 6.83 15.81 1.44
CA HIS A 96 6.31 15.71 0.08
C HIS A 96 5.42 14.47 -0.15
N THR A 97 5.77 13.34 0.46
CA THR A 97 4.99 12.09 0.38
C THR A 97 3.60 12.26 1.03
N ARG A 98 3.54 12.90 2.21
CA ARG A 98 2.26 13.22 2.87
C ARG A 98 1.44 14.22 2.06
N ALA A 99 2.09 15.22 1.45
CA ALA A 99 1.42 16.21 0.61
C ALA A 99 0.79 15.57 -0.64
N LYS A 100 1.52 14.69 -1.34
CA LYS A 100 0.98 13.92 -2.47
C LYS A 100 -0.21 13.08 -2.04
N ARG A 101 -0.09 12.34 -0.93
CA ARG A 101 -1.21 11.53 -0.39
C ARG A 101 -2.44 12.38 -0.09
N LYS A 102 -2.26 13.56 0.52
CA LYS A 102 -3.39 14.47 0.83
C LYS A 102 -3.99 15.07 -0.45
N ARG A 103 -3.19 15.38 -1.47
CA ARG A 103 -3.69 15.83 -2.77
C ARG A 103 -4.60 14.76 -3.40
N GLU A 104 -4.14 13.53 -3.49
CA GLU A 104 -4.93 12.41 -4.05
C GLU A 104 -6.22 12.21 -3.27
N GLU A 105 -6.17 12.28 -1.94
CA GLU A 105 -7.35 12.19 -1.08
C GLU A 105 -8.38 13.30 -1.39
N MET A 106 -7.92 14.53 -1.61
CA MET A 106 -8.80 15.67 -1.97
C MET A 106 -9.35 15.56 -3.39
N GLN A 107 -8.56 15.08 -4.34
CA GLN A 107 -9.06 14.79 -5.69
C GLN A 107 -10.11 13.67 -5.67
N ALA A 108 -9.89 12.59 -4.90
CA ALA A 108 -10.86 11.52 -4.72
C ALA A 108 -12.15 12.01 -4.05
N TYR A 109 -12.02 12.86 -3.02
CA TYR A 109 -13.17 13.50 -2.39
C TYR A 109 -13.99 14.30 -3.41
N MET A 110 -13.34 15.14 -4.23
CA MET A 110 -14.03 15.91 -5.28
C MET A 110 -14.75 15.01 -6.30
N ARG A 111 -14.12 13.90 -6.71
CA ARG A 111 -14.75 12.93 -7.62
C ARG A 111 -15.99 12.31 -6.99
N SER A 112 -15.92 11.91 -5.73
CA SER A 112 -17.07 11.34 -5.01
C SER A 112 -18.23 12.33 -4.85
N GLN A 113 -17.94 13.61 -4.65
CA GLN A 113 -18.97 14.65 -4.56
C GLN A 113 -19.62 14.95 -5.91
N LYS A 114 -18.84 14.91 -7.01
CA LYS A 114 -19.39 15.04 -8.36
C LYS A 114 -20.32 13.89 -8.74
N GLN A 115 -20.04 12.67 -8.28
CA GLN A 115 -20.88 11.49 -8.56
C GLN A 115 -22.18 11.45 -7.75
N LYS A 116 -22.23 12.13 -6.60
CA LYS A 116 -23.42 12.23 -5.76
C LYS A 116 -24.41 13.30 -6.22
N LYS A 117 -23.96 14.19 -7.12
CA LYS A 117 -24.78 15.26 -7.71
C LYS A 117 -25.29 14.79 -9.06
#